data_AF-A0A4S2FPA6-F1
#
_entry.id   AF-A0A4S2FPA6-F1
#
_cell.length_a   1.000
_cell.length_b   1.000
_cell.length_c   1.000
_cell.angle_alpha   90.00
_cell.angle_beta   90.00
_cell.angle_gamma   90.00
#
_symmetry.space_group_name_H-M   'P 1'
#
loop_
_entity.id
_entity.type
_entity.pdbx_description
1 polymer ?
#
loop_
_entity_poly.entity_id
_entity_poly.type
_entity_poly.pdbx_seq_one_letter_code
_entity_poly.pdbx_strand_id
1 'polypeptide(L)' 'MNKIGRTKEIPRIIVPQGAQKHIASHFGVSGETVRRALKYIINTELAVRIREEAIKNYGGAESIIRVKI' A
#
# COMPACT_ATOMS: atom_id res chain seq x y z
N MET A 1 35.62 11.62 0.85
CA MET A 1 34.34 11.79 1.58
C MET A 1 33.29 10.93 0.90
N ASN A 2 32.97 9.75 1.44
CA ASN A 2 31.88 8.92 0.90
C ASN A 2 30.54 9.56 1.25
N LYS A 3 29.88 10.18 0.27
CA LYS A 3 28.45 10.49 0.36
C LYS A 3 27.70 9.15 0.26
N ILE A 4 27.58 8.44 1.39
CA ILE A 4 26.67 7.31 1.51
C ILE A 4 25.27 7.91 1.38
N GLY A 5 24.71 7.90 0.15
CA GLY A 5 23.34 8.32 -0.08
C GLY A 5 22.45 7.48 0.81
N ARG A 6 21.70 8.12 1.72
CA ARG A 6 20.83 7.40 2.65
C ARG A 6 19.67 6.85 1.84
N THR A 7 19.38 5.55 1.95
CA THR A 7 18.20 4.93 1.34
C THR A 7 17.18 4.62 2.41
N LYS A 8 15.91 4.99 2.19
CA LYS A 8 14.77 4.61 3.05
C LYS A 8 14.03 3.44 2.43
N GLU A 9 13.81 2.40 3.24
CA GLU A 9 12.93 1.29 2.91
C GLU A 9 11.51 1.64 3.35
N ILE A 10 10.55 1.55 2.43
CA ILE A 10 9.14 1.84 2.71
C ILE A 10 8.32 0.61 2.34
N PRO A 11 7.62 -0.03 3.30
CA PRO A 11 6.74 -1.14 3.01
C PRO A 11 5.49 -0.66 2.29
N ARG A 12 5.01 -1.46 1.34
CA ARG A 12 3.72 -1.25 0.67
C ARG A 12 3.17 -2.58 0.15
N ILE A 13 1.86 -2.63 -0.02
CA ILE A 13 1.19 -3.67 -0.80
C ILE A 13 1.02 -3.17 -2.24
N ILE A 14 1.53 -3.94 -3.20
CA ILE A 14 1.33 -3.72 -4.62
C ILE A 14 0.12 -4.55 -5.05
N VAL A 15 -0.80 -3.95 -5.79
CA VAL A 15 -1.96 -4.63 -6.37
C VAL A 15 -1.96 -4.44 -7.89
N PRO A 16 -2.59 -5.35 -8.65
CA PRO A 16 -2.75 -5.21 -10.10
C PRO A 16 -3.44 -3.88 -10.49
N GLN A 17 -3.26 -3.47 -11.75
CA GLN A 17 -3.93 -2.29 -12.27
C GLN A 17 -5.45 -2.43 -12.14
N GLY A 18 -6.13 -1.37 -11.73
CA GLY A 18 -7.58 -1.36 -11.52
C GLY A 18 -8.03 -1.92 -10.16
N ALA A 19 -7.26 -2.80 -9.51
CA ALA A 19 -7.65 -3.42 -8.24
C ALA A 19 -7.94 -2.40 -7.13
N GLN A 20 -7.19 -1.30 -7.07
CA GLN A 20 -7.46 -0.22 -6.09
C GLN A 20 -8.87 0.36 -6.22
N LYS A 21 -9.40 0.50 -7.44
CA LYS A 21 -10.73 1.01 -7.68
C LYS A 21 -11.79 0.02 -7.21
N HIS A 22 -11.59 -1.27 -7.49
CA HIS A 22 -12.49 -2.33 -7.01
C HIS A 22 -12.51 -2.44 -5.49
N ILE A 23 -11.33 -2.40 -4.85
CA ILE A 23 -11.20 -2.39 -3.38
C ILE A 23 -11.92 -1.16 -2.79
N ALA A 24 -11.72 0.03 -3.40
CA ALA A 24 -12.39 1.25 -2.94
C ALA A 24 -13.92 1.12 -2.99
N SER A 25 -14.45 0.60 -4.11
CA SER A 25 -15.87 0.31 -4.25
C SER A 25 -16.38 -0.74 -3.24
N HIS A 26 -15.61 -1.80 -3.00
CA HIS A 26 -15.98 -2.85 -2.04
C HIS A 26 -16.13 -2.33 -0.62
N PHE A 27 -15.23 -1.45 -0.18
CA PHE A 27 -15.27 -0.86 1.17
C PHE A 27 -16.09 0.43 1.27
N GLY A 28 -16.62 0.96 0.16
CA GLY A 28 -17.35 2.24 0.14
C GLY A 28 -16.46 3.44 0.50
N VAL A 29 -15.17 3.40 0.16
CA VAL A 29 -14.19 4.45 0.49
C VAL A 29 -13.62 5.10 -0.77
N SER A 30 -12.92 6.23 -0.61
CA SER A 30 -12.17 6.83 -1.71
C SER A 30 -10.96 5.99 -2.10
N GLY A 31 -10.54 6.10 -3.37
CA GLY A 31 -9.29 5.47 -3.84
C GLY A 31 -8.05 5.99 -3.11
N GLU A 32 -8.08 7.22 -2.58
CA GLU A 32 -7.01 7.76 -1.75
C GLU A 32 -6.89 7.00 -0.43
N THR A 33 -8.01 6.70 0.24
CA THR A 33 -8.01 5.90 1.48
C THR A 33 -7.37 4.54 1.26
N VAL A 34 -7.74 3.84 0.17
CA VAL A 34 -7.11 2.57 -0.20
C VAL A 34 -5.62 2.76 -0.47
N ARG A 35 -5.22 3.75 -1.26
CA ARG A 35 -3.81 4.04 -1.57
C ARG A 35 -3.00 4.30 -0.31
N ARG A 36 -3.53 5.03 0.67
CA ARG A 36 -2.86 5.30 1.95
C ARG A 36 -2.77 4.05 2.81
N ALA A 37 -3.81 3.21 2.84
CA ALA A 37 -3.83 1.94 3.55
C ALA A 37 -2.76 0.97 3.01
N LEU A 38 -2.69 0.79 1.68
CA LEU A 38 -1.71 -0.07 1.02
C LEU A 38 -0.27 0.42 1.19
N LYS A 39 -0.05 1.72 1.41
CA LYS A 39 1.26 2.32 1.69
C LYS A 39 1.62 2.35 3.19
N TYR A 40 0.81 1.72 4.05
CA TYR A 40 0.99 1.76 5.52
C TYR A 40 1.05 3.19 6.09
N ILE A 41 0.46 4.17 5.40
CA ILE A 41 0.40 5.57 5.88
C ILE A 41 -0.64 5.73 6.99
N ILE A 42 -1.72 4.96 6.90
CA ILE A 42 -2.80 4.94 7.90
C ILE A 42 -2.92 3.53 8.50
N ASN A 43 -3.24 3.48 9.79
CA ASN A 43 -3.27 2.24 10.56
C ASN A 43 -4.57 2.03 11.36
N THR A 44 -5.69 2.51 10.81
CA THR A 44 -7.02 2.22 11.36
C THR A 44 -7.39 0.76 11.11
N GLU A 45 -8.35 0.22 11.85
CA GLU A 45 -8.87 -1.13 11.61
C GLU A 45 -9.35 -1.32 10.16
N LEU A 46 -9.98 -0.29 9.58
CA LEU A 46 -10.36 -0.29 8.17
C LEU A 46 -9.15 -0.43 7.24
N ALA A 47 -8.05 0.26 7.53
CA ALA A 47 -6.82 0.15 6.74
C ALA A 47 -6.21 -1.25 6.84
N VAL A 48 -6.28 -1.89 8.01
CA VAL A 48 -5.85 -3.29 8.19
C VAL A 48 -6.71 -4.22 7.31
N ARG A 49 -8.05 -4.08 7.38
CA ARG A 49 -8.97 -4.88 6.56
C ARG A 49 -8.74 -4.69 5.06
N ILE A 50 -8.52 -3.46 4.60
CA ILE A 50 -8.19 -3.16 3.20
C ILE A 50 -6.91 -3.90 2.78
N ARG A 51 -5.88 -3.94 3.63
CA ARG A 51 -4.62 -4.63 3.32
C ARG A 51 -4.81 -6.14 3.24
N GLU A 52 -5.50 -6.73 4.20
CA GLU A 52 -5.79 -8.17 4.20
C GLU A 52 -6.62 -8.58 2.98
N GLU A 53 -7.65 -7.81 2.67
CA GLU A 53 -8.53 -8.04 1.55
C GLU A 53 -7.78 -7.93 0.22
N ALA A 54 -6.92 -6.92 0.09
CA ALA A 54 -6.06 -6.74 -1.07
C ALA A 54 -5.18 -7.97 -1.33
N ILE A 55 -4.58 -8.55 -0.29
CA ILE A 55 -3.73 -9.75 -0.39
C ILE A 55 -4.57 -10.98 -0.74
N LYS A 56 -5.67 -11.22 0.00
CA LYS A 56 -6.49 -12.43 -0.15
C LYS A 56 -7.23 -12.49 -1.48
N ASN A 57 -7.83 -11.38 -1.91
CA ASN A 57 -8.85 -11.40 -2.96
C ASN A 57 -8.48 -10.57 -4.20
N TYR A 58 -7.45 -9.72 -4.14
CA TYR A 58 -7.06 -8.85 -5.26
C TYR A 58 -5.63 -9.08 -5.76
N GLY A 59 -4.99 -10.18 -5.38
CA GLY A 59 -3.62 -10.51 -5.81
C GLY A 59 -2.57 -9.53 -5.26
N GLY A 60 -2.82 -8.94 -4.10
CA GLY A 60 -1.91 -8.03 -3.44
C GLY A 60 -0.66 -8.74 -2.94
N ALA A 61 0.50 -8.11 -3.15
CA ALA A 61 1.79 -8.61 -2.68
C ALA A 61 2.52 -7.56 -1.85
N GLU A 62 3.06 -7.97 -0.70
CA GLU A 62 3.92 -7.12 0.11
C GLU A 62 5.25 -6.85 -0.61
N SER A 63 5.70 -5.61 -0.57
CA SER A 63 6.90 -5.14 -1.26
C SER A 63 7.56 -4.03 -0.48
N ILE A 64 8.89 -3.95 -0.59
CA ILE A 64 9.69 -2.88 0.00
C ILE A 64 10.27 -2.06 -1.14
N ILE A 65 9.93 -0.77 -1.18
CA ILE A 65 10.54 0.17 -2.11
C ILE A 65 11.69 0.90 -1.41
N ARG A 66 12.84 0.95 -2.08
CA ARG A 66 14.04 1.68 -1.64
C ARG A 66 14.06 3.05 -2.31
N VAL A 67 13.95 4.10 -1.51
CA VAL A 67 13.98 5.49 -1.98
C VAL A 67 15.31 6.12 -1.55
N LYS A 68 16.07 6.68 -2.49
CA LYS A 68 17.24 7.51 -2.16
C LYS A 68 16.77 8.83 -1.55
N ILE A 69 17.41 9.24 -0.46
CA ILE A 69 17.15 10.46 0.32
C ILE A 69 18.38 11.36 0.25
#